data_AF-A0A357WXM8-F1
#
_entry.id   AF-A0A357WXM8-F1
#
_cell.length_a   1.000
_cell.length_b   1.000
_cell.length_c   1.000
_cell.angle_alpha   90.00
_cell.angle_beta   90.00
_cell.angle_gamma   90.00
#
_symmetry.space_group_name_H-M   'P 1'
#
loop_
_entity.id
_entity.type
_entity.pdbx_description
1 polymer ?
#
loop_
_entity_poly.entity_id
_entity_poly.type
_entity_poly.pdbx_seq_one_letter_code
_entity_poly.pdbx_strand_id
1 'polypeptide(L)'
;MILYHASTVYHLLCCIVHKCIYRKEKQATLLIVEYLQNKEVLDVIVERLVRLEWFEKIVIVPERKIKALHLKTLSENSRNAQIKKVLYKIIRGVKDLLQIDFSCFEEINMAGDYWSVGLYLRYNQIPFNYFEDGSGMLSQCDRYNQIIQNTNTTHFIIAKYLNSIGKGELIQKKYADLSNQSEGFYDELAVDFSIYELINKMDKRDVLDLLSVFGCTLYCIEEGVPAALFLTQYFKTMQIKSVRTQELLTTMLLDYFAPNCQIIIKPHPKDRRINYRRLLPGCIVLKNYFPSELIPFSIIGEIKLGLTASSTSISGIKHFVDQTISFSTDIETSFSSLHKLYAANTIAHAVTDPSYIFLSFGAGSELLDQLRHQVNPCLGPYSHQIVSGEKRCIIFNNVSQQCYQDITKWVSFAKGDIVIFVDTLDKVVGICDDIMDNVLPISIKKNSSASYDKTVEKEIIYVYTSDPDIREFIMNYEEKKELKLTGLSLEIRGEKIQEQIRIKVLEAQVRALKEKCYEYEKRIEATVEQGSINS
;
A
#
# COMPACT_ATOMS: atom_id res chain seq x y z
N MET A 1 -17.73 22.90 29.17
CA MET A 1 -18.26 22.04 28.10
C MET A 1 -17.24 21.98 26.98
N ILE A 2 -16.93 20.77 26.48
CA ILE A 2 -15.93 20.52 25.45
C ILE A 2 -16.61 20.32 24.09
N LEU A 3 -16.01 20.82 23.01
CA LEU A 3 -16.45 20.52 21.64
C LEU A 3 -15.47 19.56 20.97
N TYR A 4 -16.00 18.54 20.32
CA TYR A 4 -15.24 17.64 19.45
C TYR A 4 -15.77 17.73 18.02
N HIS A 5 -14.88 17.67 17.03
CA HIS A 5 -15.24 17.59 15.63
C HIS A 5 -14.53 16.45 14.91
N ALA A 6 -15.31 15.58 14.28
CA ALA A 6 -14.82 14.42 13.54
C ALA A 6 -15.18 14.48 12.04
N SER A 7 -14.14 14.51 11.20
CA SER A 7 -14.29 14.46 9.73
C SER A 7 -14.11 13.07 9.11
N THR A 8 -13.45 12.15 9.83
CA THR A 8 -13.11 10.80 9.36
C THR A 8 -13.34 9.81 10.51
N VAL A 9 -13.43 8.51 10.20
CA VAL A 9 -13.57 7.46 11.22
C VAL A 9 -12.42 7.51 12.23
N TYR A 10 -11.19 7.78 11.77
CA TYR A 10 -10.04 8.00 12.62
C TYR A 10 -10.26 9.19 13.58
N HIS A 11 -10.77 10.33 13.08
CA HIS A 11 -11.09 11.47 13.94
C HIS A 11 -12.17 11.16 14.98
N LEU A 12 -13.19 10.38 14.61
CA LEU A 12 -14.21 9.96 15.56
C LEU A 12 -13.59 9.12 16.68
N LEU A 13 -12.69 8.19 16.32
CA LEU A 13 -11.92 7.41 17.28
C LEU A 13 -11.07 8.32 18.19
N CYS A 14 -10.34 9.29 17.65
CA CYS A 14 -9.58 10.27 18.43
C CYS A 14 -10.48 11.06 19.41
N CYS A 15 -11.64 11.53 18.95
CA CYS A 15 -12.57 12.27 19.79
C CYS A 15 -13.08 11.42 20.97
N ILE A 16 -13.46 10.17 20.71
CA ILE A 16 -13.94 9.24 21.75
C ILE A 16 -12.82 8.93 22.75
N VAL A 17 -11.63 8.53 22.26
CA VAL A 17 -10.50 8.16 23.12
C VAL A 17 -10.05 9.36 23.96
N HIS A 18 -9.92 10.54 23.37
CA HIS A 18 -9.58 11.75 24.11
C HIS A 18 -10.63 12.08 25.17
N LYS A 19 -11.93 11.97 24.84
CA LYS A 19 -13.02 12.19 25.79
C LYS A 19 -12.93 11.21 26.97
N CYS A 20 -12.72 9.93 26.70
CA CYS A 20 -12.67 8.90 27.74
C CYS A 20 -11.43 9.01 28.64
N ILE A 21 -10.26 9.37 28.08
CA ILE A 21 -9.01 9.45 28.83
C ILE A 21 -8.83 10.80 29.54
N TYR A 22 -9.00 11.91 28.81
CA TYR A 22 -8.60 13.23 29.32
C TYR A 22 -9.76 14.04 29.88
N ARG A 23 -11.00 13.72 29.51
CA ARG A 23 -12.18 14.56 29.77
C ARG A 23 -13.38 13.75 30.26
N LYS A 24 -13.17 12.60 30.92
CA LYS A 24 -14.23 11.64 31.32
C LYS A 24 -15.40 12.32 32.02
N GLU A 25 -15.13 13.23 32.96
CA GLU A 25 -16.14 13.93 33.75
C GLU A 25 -16.71 15.23 33.12
N LYS A 26 -16.18 15.69 31.99
CA LYS A 26 -16.60 16.95 31.37
C LYS A 26 -17.74 16.73 30.37
N GLN A 27 -18.80 17.53 30.45
CA GLN A 27 -19.82 17.59 29.40
C GLN A 27 -19.19 17.89 28.04
N ALA A 28 -19.63 17.16 27.01
CA ALA A 28 -19.06 17.25 25.67
C ALA A 28 -20.13 17.21 24.57
N THR A 29 -19.95 18.06 23.56
CA THR A 29 -20.68 18.01 22.30
C THR A 29 -19.78 17.42 21.21
N LEU A 30 -20.31 16.50 20.41
CA LEU A 30 -19.62 15.90 19.26
C LEU A 30 -20.28 16.34 17.95
N LEU A 31 -19.50 16.96 17.08
CA LEU A 31 -19.86 17.25 15.70
C LEU A 31 -19.30 16.16 14.79
N ILE A 32 -20.16 15.54 13.99
CA ILE A 32 -19.76 14.51 13.02
C ILE A 32 -20.16 14.97 11.63
N VAL A 33 -19.24 14.95 10.68
CA VAL A 33 -19.60 15.26 9.28
C VAL A 33 -20.52 14.18 8.70
N GLU A 34 -21.55 14.59 7.96
CA GLU A 34 -22.51 13.66 7.34
C GLU A 34 -21.89 12.63 6.37
N TYR A 35 -20.66 12.86 5.92
CA TYR A 35 -19.93 11.97 4.99
C TYR A 35 -19.02 10.97 5.70
N LEU A 36 -19.01 10.93 7.04
CA LEU A 36 -18.15 10.03 7.81
C LEU A 36 -18.30 8.57 7.33
N GLN A 37 -19.54 8.16 7.11
CA GLN A 37 -19.94 6.86 6.60
C GLN A 37 -21.20 6.99 5.74
N ASN A 38 -21.65 5.89 5.14
CA ASN A 38 -23.01 5.85 4.59
C ASN A 38 -24.03 6.06 5.72
N LYS A 39 -25.23 6.54 5.37
CA LYS A 39 -26.26 6.93 6.33
C LYS A 39 -26.61 5.80 7.31
N GLU A 40 -26.83 4.59 6.82
CA GLU A 40 -27.21 3.43 7.65
C GLU A 40 -26.16 3.12 8.73
N VAL A 41 -24.87 3.12 8.35
CA VAL A 41 -23.77 2.88 9.30
C VAL A 41 -23.61 4.06 10.26
N LEU A 42 -23.76 5.30 9.78
CA LEU A 42 -23.66 6.50 10.61
C LEU A 42 -24.77 6.54 11.66
N ASP A 43 -26.01 6.24 11.29
CA ASP A 43 -27.16 6.23 12.19
C ASP A 43 -26.93 5.21 13.33
N VAL A 44 -26.40 4.02 13.02
CA VAL A 44 -26.05 2.99 14.02
C VAL A 44 -24.92 3.46 14.95
N ILE A 45 -23.90 4.14 14.43
CA ILE A 45 -22.80 4.70 15.24
C ILE A 45 -23.36 5.74 16.23
N VAL A 46 -24.21 6.65 15.74
CA VAL A 46 -24.83 7.71 16.57
C VAL A 46 -25.72 7.10 17.64
N GLU A 47 -26.58 6.13 17.30
CA GLU A 47 -27.44 5.45 18.26
C GLU A 47 -26.63 4.85 19.42
N ARG A 48 -25.51 4.20 19.10
CA ARG A 48 -24.62 3.61 20.12
C ARG A 48 -23.93 4.66 20.97
N LEU A 49 -23.46 5.76 20.37
CA LEU A 49 -22.85 6.86 21.12
C LEU A 49 -23.85 7.55 22.06
N VAL A 50 -25.10 7.74 21.62
CA VAL A 50 -26.18 8.25 22.47
C VAL A 50 -26.41 7.31 23.66
N ARG A 51 -26.51 6.01 23.42
CA ARG A 51 -26.71 5.00 24.48
C ARG A 51 -25.57 4.96 25.50
N LEU A 52 -24.33 5.21 25.07
CA LEU A 52 -23.16 5.23 25.96
C LEU A 52 -23.03 6.52 26.76
N GLU A 53 -23.80 7.56 26.43
CA GLU A 53 -23.83 8.86 27.14
C GLU A 53 -22.45 9.54 27.26
N TRP A 54 -21.48 9.16 26.42
CA TRP A 54 -20.15 9.79 26.38
C TRP A 54 -20.20 11.23 25.89
N PHE A 55 -21.23 11.59 25.14
CA PHE A 55 -21.48 12.94 24.65
C PHE A 55 -22.90 13.34 25.02
N GLU A 56 -23.04 14.53 25.61
CA GLU A 56 -24.33 15.11 25.96
C GLU A 56 -25.13 15.46 24.70
N LYS A 57 -24.43 15.88 23.65
CA LYS A 57 -25.04 16.25 22.38
C LYS A 57 -24.20 15.75 21.21
N ILE A 58 -24.86 15.14 20.24
CA ILE A 58 -24.26 14.72 18.97
C ILE A 58 -24.96 15.45 17.83
N VAL A 59 -24.20 16.13 16.98
CA VAL A 59 -24.74 16.92 15.86
C VAL A 59 -24.11 16.46 14.57
N ILE A 60 -24.95 16.11 13.60
CA ILE A 60 -24.49 15.81 12.24
C ILE A 60 -24.33 17.11 11.46
N VAL A 61 -23.11 17.40 11.01
CA VAL A 61 -22.79 18.60 10.22
C VAL A 61 -23.27 18.38 8.78
N PRO A 62 -24.19 19.22 8.26
CA PRO A 62 -24.81 19.02 6.95
C PRO A 62 -23.92 19.56 5.80
N GLU A 63 -22.75 18.95 5.61
CA GLU A 63 -21.75 19.39 4.63
C GLU A 63 -22.29 19.48 3.19
N ARG A 64 -23.21 18.60 2.74
CA ARG A 64 -23.92 18.74 1.44
C ARG A 64 -24.58 20.10 1.29
N LYS A 65 -25.31 20.53 2.34
CA LYS A 65 -26.06 21.79 2.31
C LYS A 65 -25.09 22.97 2.29
N ILE A 66 -24.02 22.92 3.08
CA ILE A 66 -22.98 23.96 3.11
C ILE A 66 -22.28 24.05 1.75
N LYS A 67 -21.96 22.89 1.15
CA LYS A 67 -21.34 22.81 -0.18
C LYS A 67 -22.22 23.39 -1.27
N ALA A 68 -23.54 23.14 -1.21
CA ALA A 68 -24.48 23.67 -2.18
C ALA A 68 -24.56 25.22 -2.19
N LEU A 69 -24.18 25.91 -1.10
CA LEU A 69 -24.19 27.38 -1.04
C LEU A 69 -23.14 28.03 -1.96
N HIS A 70 -22.12 27.28 -2.37
CA HIS A 70 -21.03 27.75 -3.21
C HIS A 70 -20.87 26.92 -4.50
N LEU A 71 -21.69 27.26 -5.50
CA LEU A 71 -21.70 26.60 -6.82
C LEU A 71 -20.44 26.82 -7.68
N LYS A 72 -19.56 27.76 -7.31
CA LYS A 72 -18.33 28.04 -8.08
C LYS A 72 -17.14 27.31 -7.45
N THR A 73 -16.60 26.35 -8.18
CA THR A 73 -15.32 25.72 -7.86
C THR A 73 -14.20 26.74 -8.01
N LEU A 74 -13.38 26.91 -6.97
CA LEU A 74 -12.14 27.67 -7.07
C LEU A 74 -11.09 26.87 -7.84
N SER A 75 -10.28 27.56 -8.63
CA SER A 75 -9.05 27.05 -9.25
C SER A 75 -7.81 27.79 -8.73
N GLU A 76 -6.61 27.30 -9.04
CA GLU A 76 -5.35 27.92 -8.62
C GLU A 76 -5.20 29.38 -9.06
N ASN A 77 -5.89 29.77 -10.15
CA ASN A 77 -5.91 31.15 -10.68
C ASN A 77 -6.96 32.05 -10.00
N SER A 78 -7.64 31.57 -8.95
CA SER A 78 -8.67 32.34 -8.25
C SER A 78 -8.04 33.50 -7.48
N ARG A 79 -8.56 34.71 -7.70
CA ARG A 79 -8.12 35.92 -6.98
C ARG A 79 -8.62 35.89 -5.53
N ASN A 80 -7.90 36.55 -4.62
CA ASN A 80 -8.27 36.67 -3.20
C ASN A 80 -9.72 37.10 -2.96
N ALA A 81 -10.27 38.02 -3.77
CA ALA A 81 -11.66 38.45 -3.66
C ALA A 81 -12.67 37.31 -3.95
N GLN A 82 -12.35 36.40 -4.87
CA GLN A 82 -13.18 35.22 -5.17
C GLN A 82 -13.10 34.20 -4.02
N ILE A 83 -11.90 33.97 -3.48
CA ILE A 83 -11.68 33.09 -2.33
C ILE A 83 -12.51 33.59 -1.13
N LYS A 84 -12.39 34.89 -0.78
CA LYS A 84 -13.17 35.51 0.31
C LYS A 84 -14.68 35.36 0.11
N LYS A 85 -15.18 35.53 -1.12
CA LYS A 85 -16.62 35.39 -1.42
C LYS A 85 -17.12 33.96 -1.20
N VAL A 86 -16.35 32.95 -1.59
CA VAL A 86 -16.69 31.54 -1.35
C VAL A 86 -16.60 31.21 0.14
N LEU A 87 -15.50 31.63 0.80
CA LEU A 87 -15.31 31.45 2.24
C LEU A 87 -16.48 32.02 3.06
N TYR A 88 -16.88 33.27 2.79
CA TYR A 88 -18.01 33.91 3.48
C TYR A 88 -19.32 33.10 3.36
N LYS A 89 -19.57 32.48 2.21
CA LYS A 89 -20.75 31.61 2.03
C LYS A 89 -20.67 30.34 2.87
N ILE A 90 -19.50 29.74 2.98
CA ILE A 90 -19.27 28.57 3.86
C ILE A 90 -19.51 28.98 5.31
N ILE A 91 -18.93 30.09 5.76
CA ILE A 91 -19.05 30.57 7.14
C ILE A 91 -20.51 30.87 7.49
N ARG A 92 -21.23 31.56 6.61
CA ARG A 92 -22.67 31.80 6.77
C ARG A 92 -23.44 30.48 6.83
N GLY A 93 -23.11 29.52 5.97
CA GLY A 93 -23.73 28.19 5.98
C GLY A 93 -23.56 27.47 7.31
N VAL A 94 -22.35 27.47 7.87
CA VAL A 94 -22.08 26.89 9.20
C VAL A 94 -22.92 27.58 10.27
N LYS A 95 -22.93 28.92 10.30
CA LYS A 95 -23.72 29.70 11.27
C LYS A 95 -25.22 29.40 11.19
N ASP A 96 -25.79 29.51 9.99
CA ASP A 96 -27.24 29.42 9.76
C ASP A 96 -27.76 27.98 9.95
N LEU A 97 -26.96 26.97 9.60
CA LEU A 97 -27.37 25.56 9.63
C LEU A 97 -27.04 24.84 10.95
N LEU A 98 -25.92 25.14 11.61
CA LEU A 98 -25.56 24.49 12.87
C LEU A 98 -26.20 25.18 14.08
N GLN A 99 -26.34 26.51 14.05
CA GLN A 99 -26.86 27.31 15.16
C GLN A 99 -26.14 27.01 16.50
N ILE A 100 -24.82 26.80 16.41
CA ILE A 100 -23.95 26.57 17.57
C ILE A 100 -23.18 27.84 17.86
N ASP A 101 -23.23 28.29 19.12
CA ASP A 101 -22.33 29.31 19.62
C ASP A 101 -21.02 28.65 20.08
N PHE A 102 -19.97 28.83 19.28
CA PHE A 102 -18.66 28.24 19.58
C PHE A 102 -17.96 28.91 20.79
N SER A 103 -18.41 30.09 21.23
CA SER A 103 -17.81 30.79 22.37
C SER A 103 -18.16 30.17 23.73
N CYS A 104 -19.18 29.30 23.78
CA CYS A 104 -19.61 28.63 25.01
C CYS A 104 -18.73 27.42 25.41
N PHE A 105 -17.80 27.01 24.55
CA PHE A 105 -16.93 25.86 24.79
C PHE A 105 -15.61 26.30 25.43
N GLU A 106 -15.21 25.62 26.51
CA GLU A 106 -13.93 25.88 27.19
C GLU A 106 -12.74 25.31 26.42
N GLU A 107 -13.00 24.32 25.57
CA GLU A 107 -12.00 23.61 24.76
C GLU A 107 -12.68 23.13 23.47
N ILE A 108 -12.01 23.34 22.34
CA ILE A 108 -12.46 22.86 21.03
C ILE A 108 -11.38 21.94 20.48
N ASN A 109 -11.69 20.67 20.27
CA ASN A 109 -10.82 19.70 19.63
C ASN A 109 -11.31 19.45 18.20
N MET A 110 -10.52 19.91 17.25
CA MET A 110 -10.88 20.02 15.85
C MET A 110 -10.02 19.09 14.99
N ALA A 111 -10.69 18.29 14.16
CA ALA A 111 -10.02 17.45 13.18
C ALA A 111 -10.43 17.82 11.75
N GLY A 112 -9.45 17.97 10.85
CA GLY A 112 -9.69 18.45 9.49
C GLY A 112 -10.15 19.91 9.46
N ASP A 113 -9.29 20.82 9.91
CA ASP A 113 -9.55 22.27 10.00
C ASP A 113 -9.75 22.98 8.64
N TYR A 114 -9.63 22.25 7.54
CA TYR A 114 -9.94 22.65 6.17
C TYR A 114 -11.41 22.35 5.76
N TRP A 115 -12.20 21.68 6.61
CA TRP A 115 -13.65 21.49 6.45
C TRP A 115 -14.45 22.68 6.98
N SER A 116 -15.76 22.73 6.71
CA SER A 116 -16.57 23.94 6.92
C SER A 116 -16.49 24.51 8.33
N VAL A 117 -16.54 23.65 9.36
CA VAL A 117 -16.43 24.04 10.78
C VAL A 117 -15.03 24.60 11.08
N GLY A 118 -13.97 23.95 10.62
CA GLY A 118 -12.60 24.44 10.80
C GLY A 118 -12.36 25.79 10.14
N LEU A 119 -12.87 25.95 8.91
CA LEU A 119 -12.83 27.22 8.19
C LEU A 119 -13.61 28.31 8.95
N TYR A 120 -14.73 27.96 9.59
CA TYR A 120 -15.49 28.87 10.45
C TYR A 120 -14.68 29.32 11.67
N LEU A 121 -14.04 28.40 12.40
CA LEU A 121 -13.21 28.73 13.55
C LEU A 121 -12.07 29.67 13.13
N ARG A 122 -11.38 29.36 12.02
CA ARG A 122 -10.28 30.17 11.49
C ARG A 122 -10.73 31.56 11.05
N TYR A 123 -11.84 31.65 10.32
CA TYR A 123 -12.37 32.93 9.87
C TYR A 123 -12.74 33.85 11.05
N ASN A 124 -13.32 33.28 12.11
CA ASN A 124 -13.73 34.02 13.31
C ASN A 124 -12.64 34.10 14.39
N GLN A 125 -11.41 33.67 14.10
CA GLN A 125 -10.26 33.72 15.02
C GLN A 125 -10.51 32.99 16.35
N ILE A 126 -11.19 31.85 16.30
CA ILE A 126 -11.49 31.02 17.47
C ILE A 126 -10.37 29.99 17.65
N PRO A 127 -9.64 29.97 18.79
CA PRO A 127 -8.59 28.99 19.05
C PRO A 127 -9.13 27.56 19.21
N PHE A 128 -8.31 26.57 18.87
CA PHE A 128 -8.66 25.15 19.00
C PHE A 128 -7.42 24.25 19.15
N ASN A 129 -7.62 23.03 19.63
CA ASN A 129 -6.65 21.94 19.54
C ASN A 129 -6.87 21.17 18.24
N TYR A 130 -5.80 20.70 17.62
CA TYR A 130 -5.82 19.96 16.37
C TYR A 130 -5.61 18.46 16.61
N PHE A 131 -6.39 17.61 15.96
CA PHE A 131 -6.05 16.19 15.78
C PHE A 131 -5.42 15.97 14.41
N GLU A 132 -4.33 15.20 14.35
CA GLU A 132 -3.80 14.74 13.07
C GLU A 132 -4.83 13.91 12.28
N ASP A 133 -4.64 13.82 10.96
CA ASP A 133 -5.62 13.19 10.07
C ASP A 133 -5.48 11.67 9.94
N GLY A 134 -4.45 11.11 10.55
CA GLY A 134 -4.11 9.70 10.61
C GLY A 134 -2.76 9.54 11.30
N SER A 135 -2.47 8.36 11.84
CA SER A 135 -1.20 8.06 12.50
C SER A 135 -0.01 8.44 11.63
N GLY A 136 0.86 9.34 12.10
CA GLY A 136 2.06 9.76 11.36
C GLY A 136 1.82 10.81 10.27
N MET A 137 0.60 11.37 10.16
CA MET A 137 0.25 12.29 9.07
C MET A 137 0.69 13.73 9.32
N LEU A 138 0.97 14.11 10.56
CA LEU A 138 1.37 15.48 10.91
C LEU A 138 2.69 15.90 10.21
N SER A 139 3.67 14.99 10.12
CA SER A 139 4.93 15.21 9.40
C SER A 139 4.79 15.10 7.86
N GLN A 140 3.66 14.62 7.35
CA GLN A 140 3.43 14.34 5.93
C GLN A 140 2.57 15.41 5.24
N CYS A 141 2.82 16.68 5.56
CA CYS A 141 2.04 17.82 5.07
C CYS A 141 1.86 17.83 3.53
N ASP A 142 2.89 17.53 2.75
CA ASP A 142 2.82 17.59 1.28
C ASP A 142 1.94 16.48 0.70
N ARG A 143 2.10 15.26 1.21
CA ARG A 143 1.22 14.13 0.86
C ARG A 143 -0.22 14.48 1.17
N TYR A 144 -0.46 15.09 2.33
CA TYR A 144 -1.81 15.42 2.74
C TYR A 144 -2.44 16.54 1.91
N ASN A 145 -1.66 17.57 1.59
CA ASN A 145 -2.03 18.62 0.65
C ASN A 145 -2.49 18.06 -0.70
N GLN A 146 -1.75 17.10 -1.26
CA GLN A 146 -2.12 16.44 -2.52
C GLN A 146 -3.45 15.67 -2.39
N ILE A 147 -3.67 14.97 -1.27
CA ILE A 147 -4.93 14.24 -1.02
C ILE A 147 -6.12 15.22 -1.00
N ILE A 148 -5.99 16.34 -0.29
CA ILE A 148 -7.05 17.35 -0.20
C ILE A 148 -7.28 18.00 -1.57
N GLN A 149 -6.22 18.38 -2.29
CA GLN A 149 -6.32 18.98 -3.62
C GLN A 149 -7.07 18.08 -4.60
N ASN A 150 -6.76 16.77 -4.60
CA ASN A 150 -7.39 15.77 -5.45
C ASN A 150 -8.84 15.46 -5.07
N THR A 151 -9.21 15.66 -3.80
CA THR A 151 -10.56 15.34 -3.30
C THR A 151 -11.49 16.56 -3.35
N ASN A 152 -10.97 17.74 -3.04
CA ASN A 152 -11.71 18.99 -2.97
C ASN A 152 -10.79 20.21 -3.18
N THR A 153 -10.54 20.55 -4.44
CA THR A 153 -9.69 21.68 -4.83
C THR A 153 -10.13 23.02 -4.24
N THR A 154 -11.44 23.24 -4.07
CA THR A 154 -11.94 24.48 -3.46
C THR A 154 -11.53 24.61 -1.99
N HIS A 155 -11.70 23.54 -1.21
CA HIS A 155 -11.26 23.55 0.20
C HIS A 155 -9.75 23.65 0.30
N PHE A 156 -8.99 22.99 -0.58
CA PHE A 156 -7.54 23.11 -0.64
C PHE A 156 -7.08 24.57 -0.83
N ILE A 157 -7.67 25.29 -1.78
CA ILE A 157 -7.32 26.69 -2.05
C ILE A 157 -7.64 27.58 -0.84
N ILE A 158 -8.81 27.37 -0.20
CA ILE A 158 -9.18 28.13 0.99
C ILE A 158 -8.27 27.79 2.17
N ALA A 159 -7.93 26.52 2.36
CA ALA A 159 -7.03 26.06 3.41
C ALA A 159 -5.65 26.68 3.26
N LYS A 160 -5.10 26.75 2.05
CA LYS A 160 -3.87 27.51 1.75
C LYS A 160 -4.03 29.00 2.09
N TYR A 161 -5.14 29.61 1.68
CA TYR A 161 -5.42 31.03 1.96
C TYR A 161 -5.49 31.35 3.46
N LEU A 162 -5.98 30.42 4.28
CA LEU A 162 -6.14 30.58 5.74
C LEU A 162 -5.01 29.92 6.56
N ASN A 163 -3.93 29.46 5.91
CA ASN A 163 -2.84 28.69 6.54
C ASN A 163 -3.37 27.56 7.46
N SER A 164 -4.28 26.74 6.93
CA SER A 164 -4.91 25.60 7.64
C SER A 164 -4.08 24.32 7.52
N ILE A 165 -4.68 23.16 7.82
CA ILE A 165 -4.06 21.83 7.75
C ILE A 165 -2.99 21.71 8.84
N GLY A 166 -3.40 21.93 10.08
CA GLY A 166 -2.52 21.81 11.24
C GLY A 166 -1.48 22.93 11.37
N LYS A 167 -1.70 24.08 10.71
CA LYS A 167 -0.79 25.25 10.73
C LYS A 167 -1.45 26.51 11.29
N GLY A 168 -0.62 27.49 11.66
CA GLY A 168 -1.08 28.82 12.10
C GLY A 168 -1.33 28.95 13.60
N GLU A 169 -1.49 30.21 14.03
CA GLU A 169 -1.40 30.66 15.43
C GLU A 169 -2.62 30.33 16.30
N LEU A 170 -3.75 29.94 15.69
CA LEU A 170 -4.98 29.59 16.42
C LEU A 170 -4.92 28.19 17.05
N ILE A 171 -3.92 27.38 16.67
CA ILE A 171 -3.76 26.03 17.20
C ILE A 171 -3.06 26.10 18.56
N GLN A 172 -3.66 25.51 19.58
CA GLN A 172 -3.11 25.50 20.94
C GLN A 172 -2.31 24.22 21.24
N LYS A 173 -2.73 23.09 20.65
CA LYS A 173 -2.07 21.77 20.74
C LYS A 173 -2.30 20.99 19.46
N LYS A 174 -1.41 20.07 19.14
CA LYS A 174 -1.52 19.12 18.03
C LYS A 174 -1.39 17.70 18.56
N TYR A 175 -2.51 17.02 18.72
CA TYR A 175 -2.52 15.61 19.12
C TYR A 175 -2.13 14.75 17.92
N ALA A 176 -1.01 14.05 18.06
CA ALA A 176 -0.45 13.20 17.01
C ALA A 176 0.28 11.99 17.62
N ASP A 177 0.27 10.87 16.91
CA ASP A 177 1.11 9.72 17.24
C ASP A 177 2.57 10.07 16.90
N LEU A 178 3.33 10.49 17.92
CA LEU A 178 4.71 10.97 17.71
C LEU A 178 5.65 9.84 17.29
N SER A 179 5.37 8.61 17.70
CA SER A 179 6.18 7.43 17.39
C SER A 179 6.16 7.05 15.90
N ASN A 180 5.11 7.47 15.19
CA ASN A 180 4.89 7.17 13.78
C ASN A 180 5.18 8.34 12.83
N GLN A 181 5.71 9.46 13.34
CA GLN A 181 6.12 10.59 12.49
C GLN A 181 7.43 10.30 11.76
N SER A 182 7.71 11.07 10.71
CA SER A 182 8.97 11.00 9.99
C SER A 182 10.17 11.27 10.91
N GLU A 183 11.31 10.65 10.63
CA GLU A 183 12.55 10.86 11.38
C GLU A 183 12.91 12.36 11.44
N GLY A 184 13.29 12.83 12.64
CA GLY A 184 13.64 14.24 12.89
C GLY A 184 12.43 15.19 13.01
N PHE A 185 11.20 14.68 13.00
CA PHE A 185 10.02 15.51 13.20
C PHE A 185 10.01 16.19 14.60
N TYR A 186 9.74 17.48 14.62
CA TYR A 186 9.53 18.27 15.83
C TYR A 186 8.51 19.37 15.57
N ASP A 187 7.59 19.56 16.51
CA ASP A 187 6.63 20.65 16.56
C ASP A 187 6.33 20.95 18.03
N GLU A 188 6.54 22.20 18.46
CA GLU A 188 6.42 22.61 19.86
C GLU A 188 5.00 22.46 20.44
N LEU A 189 3.99 22.44 19.57
CA LEU A 189 2.60 22.26 19.96
C LEU A 189 2.18 20.78 19.94
N ALA A 190 3.03 19.89 19.44
CA ALA A 190 2.69 18.48 19.32
C ALA A 190 2.67 17.77 20.67
N VAL A 191 1.61 17.01 20.91
CA VAL A 191 1.37 16.22 22.11
C VAL A 191 1.20 14.78 21.69
N ASP A 192 1.95 13.89 22.32
CA ASP A 192 1.86 12.46 22.04
C ASP A 192 0.46 11.92 22.31
N PHE A 193 -0.14 11.39 21.25
CA PHE A 193 -1.50 10.89 21.20
C PHE A 193 -1.56 9.63 20.35
N SER A 194 -0.77 8.61 20.72
CA SER A 194 -0.90 7.28 20.13
C SER A 194 -2.22 6.63 20.57
N ILE A 195 -3.13 6.38 19.61
CA ILE A 195 -4.42 5.73 19.86
C ILE A 195 -4.24 4.37 20.53
N TYR A 196 -3.25 3.59 20.08
CA TYR A 196 -2.97 2.27 20.63
C TYR A 196 -2.60 2.35 22.12
N GLU A 197 -1.62 3.20 22.46
CA GLU A 197 -1.18 3.39 23.85
C GLU A 197 -2.27 3.93 24.75
N LEU A 198 -3.15 4.80 24.22
CA LEU A 198 -4.26 5.35 24.98
C LEU A 198 -5.37 4.33 25.23
N ILE A 199 -5.74 3.52 24.23
CA ILE A 199 -6.74 2.45 24.41
C ILE A 199 -6.23 1.39 25.38
N ASN A 200 -4.93 1.05 25.35
CA ASN A 200 -4.31 0.16 26.34
C ASN A 200 -4.43 0.64 27.79
N LYS A 201 -4.58 1.96 27.99
CA LYS A 201 -4.79 2.58 29.31
C LYS A 201 -6.26 2.70 29.71
N MET A 202 -7.21 2.42 28.80
CA MET A 202 -8.64 2.48 29.09
C MET A 202 -9.07 1.26 29.92
N ASP A 203 -10.14 1.45 30.70
CA ASP A 203 -10.81 0.35 31.38
C ASP A 203 -11.33 -0.68 30.37
N LYS A 204 -11.23 -1.98 30.67
CA LYS A 204 -11.68 -3.06 29.77
C LYS A 204 -13.12 -2.88 29.30
N ARG A 205 -13.99 -2.37 30.18
CA ARG A 205 -15.39 -2.07 29.84
C ARG A 205 -15.48 -0.96 28.79
N ASP A 206 -14.75 0.14 28.99
CA ASP A 206 -14.72 1.27 28.04
C ASP A 206 -14.15 0.83 26.67
N VAL A 207 -13.18 -0.10 26.65
CA VAL A 207 -12.68 -0.71 25.41
C VAL A 207 -13.76 -1.53 24.70
N LEU A 208 -14.52 -2.36 25.42
CA LEU A 208 -15.63 -3.13 24.84
C LEU A 208 -16.74 -2.22 24.32
N ASP A 209 -17.06 -1.16 25.05
CA ASP A 209 -18.04 -0.15 24.63
C ASP A 209 -17.55 0.59 23.37
N LEU A 210 -16.26 0.93 23.30
CA LEU A 210 -15.63 1.55 22.12
C LEU A 210 -15.70 0.63 20.90
N LEU A 211 -15.35 -0.64 21.05
CA LEU A 211 -15.51 -1.66 20.02
C LEU A 211 -16.97 -1.74 19.55
N SER A 212 -17.92 -1.69 20.49
CA SER A 212 -19.35 -1.75 20.18
C SER A 212 -19.80 -0.59 19.30
N VAL A 213 -19.29 0.64 19.50
CA VAL A 213 -19.62 1.82 18.68
C VAL A 213 -19.41 1.51 17.20
N PHE A 214 -18.26 0.96 16.86
CA PHE A 214 -17.89 0.60 15.48
C PHE A 214 -18.43 -0.77 15.04
N GLY A 215 -19.26 -1.41 15.86
CA GLY A 215 -19.88 -2.70 15.57
C GLY A 215 -18.88 -3.83 15.48
N CYS A 216 -17.77 -3.69 16.20
CA CYS A 216 -16.72 -4.67 16.35
C CYS A 216 -17.20 -5.76 17.31
N THR A 217 -16.88 -7.00 16.99
CA THR A 217 -16.99 -8.13 17.91
C THR A 217 -15.59 -8.61 18.26
N LEU A 218 -15.46 -9.42 19.31
CA LEU A 218 -14.22 -10.13 19.57
C LEU A 218 -14.11 -11.31 18.61
N TYR A 219 -12.92 -11.50 18.06
CA TYR A 219 -12.58 -12.58 17.15
C TYR A 219 -11.49 -13.42 17.78
N CYS A 220 -11.76 -14.71 17.98
CA CYS A 220 -10.78 -15.63 18.53
C CYS A 220 -10.00 -16.29 17.39
N ILE A 221 -8.68 -16.28 17.51
CA ILE A 221 -7.79 -17.07 16.68
C ILE A 221 -7.84 -18.52 17.15
N GLU A 222 -7.76 -19.46 16.22
CA GLU A 222 -7.70 -20.89 16.53
C GLU A 222 -6.40 -21.23 17.28
N GLU A 223 -6.54 -21.93 18.40
CA GLU A 223 -5.40 -22.30 19.23
C GLU A 223 -4.45 -23.25 18.48
N GLY A 224 -3.15 -22.96 18.53
CA GLY A 224 -2.12 -23.74 17.85
C GLY A 224 -1.97 -23.49 16.35
N VAL A 225 -2.77 -22.59 15.75
CA VAL A 225 -2.66 -22.21 14.34
C VAL A 225 -2.10 -20.78 14.24
N PRO A 226 -0.99 -20.53 13.51
CA PRO A 226 -0.50 -19.18 13.32
C PRO A 226 -1.53 -18.36 12.53
N ALA A 227 -1.78 -17.11 12.92
CA ALA A 227 -2.70 -16.22 12.20
C ALA A 227 -1.96 -15.19 11.34
N ALA A 228 -2.55 -14.86 10.20
CA ALA A 228 -2.11 -13.80 9.31
C ALA A 228 -3.23 -12.80 9.06
N LEU A 229 -2.95 -11.51 9.26
CA LEU A 229 -3.84 -10.39 9.00
C LEU A 229 -3.53 -9.78 7.64
N PHE A 230 -4.48 -9.89 6.71
CA PHE A 230 -4.41 -9.28 5.40
C PHE A 230 -5.16 -7.95 5.34
N LEU A 231 -4.43 -6.85 5.18
CA LEU A 231 -4.99 -5.53 4.95
C LEU A 231 -5.12 -5.29 3.43
N THR A 232 -6.36 -5.23 2.96
CA THR A 232 -6.64 -5.04 1.54
C THR A 232 -6.49 -3.56 1.14
N GLN A 233 -6.23 -3.30 -0.14
CA GLN A 233 -6.09 -1.96 -0.70
C GLN A 233 -7.17 -1.73 -1.77
N TYR A 234 -7.60 -0.47 -1.94
CA TYR A 234 -8.48 -0.11 -3.05
C TYR A 234 -7.68 0.30 -4.29
N PHE A 235 -7.63 -0.59 -5.27
CA PHE A 235 -6.96 -0.37 -6.55
C PHE A 235 -7.82 0.51 -7.47
N LYS A 236 -7.31 1.70 -7.81
CA LYS A 236 -7.96 2.66 -8.75
C LYS A 236 -7.43 2.58 -10.18
N THR A 237 -6.26 1.99 -10.38
CA THR A 237 -5.57 1.91 -11.67
C THR A 237 -6.41 1.08 -12.66
N MET A 238 -6.34 1.42 -13.96
CA MET A 238 -7.06 0.69 -15.02
C MET A 238 -6.63 -0.79 -15.14
N GLN A 239 -5.43 -1.14 -14.63
CA GLN A 239 -4.81 -2.45 -14.75
C GLN A 239 -5.40 -3.51 -13.79
N ILE A 240 -5.92 -3.14 -12.61
CA ILE A 240 -6.54 -4.07 -11.64
C ILE A 240 -7.99 -3.70 -11.31
N LYS A 241 -8.77 -3.30 -12.32
CA LYS A 241 -10.21 -3.04 -12.08
C LYS A 241 -11.03 -4.31 -11.95
N SER A 242 -10.56 -5.43 -12.49
CA SER A 242 -11.33 -6.67 -12.50
C SER A 242 -11.33 -7.30 -11.10
N VAL A 243 -12.51 -7.68 -10.63
CA VAL A 243 -12.69 -8.40 -9.35
C VAL A 243 -11.84 -9.67 -9.35
N ARG A 244 -11.76 -10.37 -10.49
CA ARG A 244 -10.95 -11.58 -10.66
C ARG A 244 -9.46 -11.33 -10.47
N THR A 245 -8.93 -10.21 -10.94
CA THR A 245 -7.52 -9.85 -10.76
C THR A 245 -7.22 -9.55 -9.29
N GLN A 246 -8.14 -8.87 -8.58
CA GLN A 246 -7.98 -8.60 -7.15
C GLN A 246 -8.12 -9.87 -6.29
N GLU A 247 -9.05 -10.77 -6.64
CA GLU A 247 -9.17 -12.11 -6.06
C GLU A 247 -7.86 -12.88 -6.24
N LEU A 248 -7.34 -12.95 -7.47
CA LEU A 248 -6.09 -13.64 -7.80
C LEU A 248 -4.88 -13.07 -7.05
N LEU A 249 -4.69 -11.75 -7.08
CA LEU A 249 -3.63 -11.07 -6.32
C LEU A 249 -3.71 -11.41 -4.83
N THR A 250 -4.92 -11.34 -4.25
CA THR A 250 -5.13 -11.67 -2.83
C THR A 250 -4.74 -13.11 -2.53
N THR A 251 -5.24 -14.07 -3.32
CA THR A 251 -4.94 -15.50 -3.10
C THR A 251 -3.47 -15.82 -3.31
N MET A 252 -2.82 -15.22 -4.32
CA MET A 252 -1.39 -15.45 -4.60
C MET A 252 -0.52 -14.90 -3.47
N LEU A 253 -0.76 -13.69 -3.00
CA LEU A 253 0.01 -13.14 -1.88
C LEU A 253 -0.14 -14.00 -0.62
N LEU A 254 -1.35 -14.46 -0.33
CA LEU A 254 -1.59 -15.33 0.83
C LEU A 254 -0.94 -16.72 0.68
N ASP A 255 -1.00 -17.33 -0.51
CA ASP A 255 -0.37 -18.63 -0.74
C ASP A 255 1.16 -18.60 -0.56
N TYR A 256 1.81 -17.51 -0.98
CA TYR A 256 3.25 -17.39 -0.92
C TYR A 256 3.78 -16.92 0.43
N PHE A 257 3.06 -16.00 1.09
CA PHE A 257 3.58 -15.32 2.28
C PHE A 257 2.87 -15.69 3.58
N ALA A 258 1.69 -16.30 3.52
CA ALA A 258 0.95 -16.76 4.69
C ALA A 258 0.55 -18.25 4.62
N PRO A 259 1.44 -19.17 4.19
CA PRO A 259 1.09 -20.58 4.06
C PRO A 259 0.73 -21.16 5.43
N ASN A 260 -0.34 -21.98 5.47
CA ASN A 260 -0.82 -22.66 6.68
C ASN A 260 -1.23 -21.72 7.82
N CYS A 261 -1.53 -20.44 7.53
CA CYS A 261 -2.06 -19.52 8.52
C CYS A 261 -3.59 -19.52 8.54
N GLN A 262 -4.20 -19.26 9.70
CA GLN A 262 -5.58 -18.80 9.77
C GLN A 262 -5.63 -17.37 9.22
N ILE A 263 -6.47 -17.13 8.21
CA ILE A 263 -6.51 -15.85 7.52
C ILE A 263 -7.56 -14.93 8.13
N ILE A 264 -7.13 -13.73 8.52
CA ILE A 264 -7.98 -12.63 8.96
C ILE A 264 -7.89 -11.53 7.89
N ILE A 265 -9.02 -11.03 7.42
CA ILE A 265 -9.07 -10.05 6.33
C ILE A 265 -9.71 -8.77 6.84
N LYS A 266 -9.00 -7.67 6.61
CA LYS A 266 -9.53 -6.31 6.77
C LYS A 266 -9.79 -5.71 5.39
N PRO A 267 -11.04 -5.68 4.93
CA PRO A 267 -11.40 -5.01 3.70
C PRO A 267 -11.19 -3.49 3.81
N HIS A 268 -10.74 -2.87 2.72
CA HIS A 268 -10.67 -1.43 2.57
C HIS A 268 -12.11 -0.87 2.60
N PRO A 269 -12.38 0.32 3.16
CA PRO A 269 -13.73 0.88 3.24
C PRO A 269 -14.50 0.97 1.90
N LYS A 270 -13.76 1.06 0.79
CA LYS A 270 -14.27 1.11 -0.59
C LYS A 270 -14.36 -0.25 -1.28
N ASP A 271 -13.83 -1.30 -0.68
CA ASP A 271 -14.04 -2.64 -1.19
C ASP A 271 -15.46 -3.11 -0.85
N ARG A 272 -16.22 -3.36 -1.91
CA ARG A 272 -17.62 -3.77 -1.86
C ARG A 272 -17.91 -4.96 -2.77
N ARG A 273 -16.92 -5.40 -3.55
CA ARG A 273 -17.15 -6.33 -4.67
C ARG A 273 -16.58 -7.71 -4.39
N ILE A 274 -15.52 -7.82 -3.59
CA ILE A 274 -14.90 -9.10 -3.29
C ILE A 274 -15.66 -9.78 -2.15
N ASN A 275 -16.12 -11.01 -2.39
CA ASN A 275 -16.68 -11.86 -1.34
C ASN A 275 -15.56 -12.73 -0.77
N TYR A 276 -14.85 -12.19 0.22
CA TYR A 276 -13.72 -12.87 0.86
C TYR A 276 -14.09 -14.19 1.54
N ARG A 277 -15.29 -14.32 2.11
CA ARG A 277 -15.75 -15.58 2.72
C ARG A 277 -15.92 -16.69 1.68
N ARG A 278 -16.32 -16.34 0.46
CA ARG A 278 -16.38 -17.26 -0.67
C ARG A 278 -14.99 -17.56 -1.22
N LEU A 279 -14.15 -16.54 -1.36
CA LEU A 279 -12.79 -16.66 -1.89
C LEU A 279 -11.90 -17.54 -0.99
N LEU A 280 -12.04 -17.36 0.33
CA LEU A 280 -11.19 -17.97 1.35
C LEU A 280 -12.10 -18.59 2.42
N PRO A 281 -12.59 -19.82 2.20
CA PRO A 281 -13.39 -20.52 3.20
C PRO A 281 -12.65 -20.62 4.54
N GLY A 282 -13.35 -20.34 5.65
CA GLY A 282 -12.77 -20.35 7.00
C GLY A 282 -12.07 -19.04 7.42
N CYS A 283 -11.96 -18.03 6.54
CA CYS A 283 -11.35 -16.76 6.95
C CYS A 283 -12.26 -15.93 7.88
N ILE A 284 -11.63 -15.13 8.74
CA ILE A 284 -12.28 -14.11 9.56
C ILE A 284 -12.30 -12.80 8.76
N VAL A 285 -13.47 -12.37 8.30
CA VAL A 285 -13.61 -11.09 7.58
C VAL A 285 -14.12 -10.01 8.52
N LEU A 286 -13.27 -9.02 8.80
CA LEU A 286 -13.61 -7.83 9.55
C LEU A 286 -14.50 -6.89 8.71
N LYS A 287 -15.25 -6.02 9.37
CA LYS A 287 -16.08 -5.04 8.66
C LYS A 287 -15.21 -4.01 7.92
N ASN A 288 -15.65 -3.57 6.75
CA ASN A 288 -14.87 -2.62 5.94
C ASN A 288 -14.76 -1.21 6.58
N TYR A 289 -15.78 -0.78 7.33
CA TYR A 289 -15.78 0.48 8.10
C TYR A 289 -15.14 0.38 9.48
N PHE A 290 -14.64 -0.80 9.86
CA PHE A 290 -13.87 -1.02 11.09
C PHE A 290 -12.57 -0.16 11.04
N PRO A 291 -12.27 0.67 12.06
CA PRO A 291 -10.99 1.39 12.14
C PRO A 291 -9.82 0.42 12.34
N SER A 292 -8.75 0.52 11.57
CA SER A 292 -7.63 -0.43 11.65
C SER A 292 -6.92 -0.39 13.02
N GLU A 293 -6.97 0.75 13.71
CA GLU A 293 -6.41 0.97 15.04
C GLU A 293 -7.12 0.15 16.13
N LEU A 294 -8.33 -0.34 15.87
CA LEU A 294 -9.08 -1.19 16.80
C LEU A 294 -8.80 -2.68 16.61
N ILE A 295 -8.02 -3.07 15.59
CA ILE A 295 -7.74 -4.48 15.30
C ILE A 295 -7.10 -5.16 16.52
N PRO A 296 -6.05 -4.59 17.15
CA PRO A 296 -5.38 -5.22 18.30
C PRO A 296 -6.31 -5.52 19.48
N PHE A 297 -7.39 -4.76 19.62
CA PHE A 297 -8.34 -4.88 20.72
C PHE A 297 -9.53 -5.77 20.39
N SER A 298 -9.74 -6.09 19.11
CA SER A 298 -10.84 -6.95 18.68
C SER A 298 -10.43 -8.40 18.44
N ILE A 299 -9.14 -8.71 18.50
CA ILE A 299 -8.60 -10.05 18.23
C ILE A 299 -8.02 -10.65 19.50
N ILE A 300 -8.42 -11.88 19.81
CA ILE A 300 -7.92 -12.67 20.91
C ILE A 300 -7.00 -13.75 20.33
N GLY A 301 -5.70 -13.63 20.59
CA GLY A 301 -4.65 -14.52 20.11
C GLY A 301 -3.51 -13.75 19.43
N GLU A 302 -2.43 -14.47 19.11
CA GLU A 302 -1.25 -13.89 18.46
C GLU A 302 -1.38 -13.89 16.93
N ILE A 303 -0.99 -12.77 16.30
CA ILE A 303 -0.87 -12.67 14.85
C ILE A 303 0.60 -12.69 14.47
N LYS A 304 0.99 -13.73 13.71
CA LYS A 304 2.38 -13.89 13.26
C LYS A 304 2.74 -12.93 12.13
N LEU A 305 1.77 -12.62 11.26
CA LEU A 305 2.04 -11.84 10.05
C LEU A 305 0.97 -10.79 9.79
N GLY A 306 1.38 -9.53 9.64
CA GLY A 306 0.63 -8.51 8.92
C GLY A 306 1.04 -8.46 7.46
N LEU A 307 0.11 -8.67 6.53
CA LEU A 307 0.37 -8.69 5.08
C LEU A 307 -0.49 -7.64 4.37
N THR A 308 0.11 -6.89 3.46
CA THR A 308 -0.65 -6.00 2.56
C THR A 308 0.00 -5.89 1.19
N ALA A 309 -0.81 -5.69 0.17
CA ALA A 309 -0.31 -5.30 -1.14
C ALA A 309 0.38 -3.93 -1.08
N SER A 310 -0.25 -2.91 -0.50
CA SER A 310 0.33 -1.55 -0.41
C SER A 310 -0.44 -0.61 0.53
N SER A 311 -1.09 -1.15 1.57
CA SER A 311 -1.87 -0.34 2.51
C SER A 311 -0.97 0.38 3.51
N THR A 312 -1.20 1.68 3.70
CA THR A 312 -0.49 2.45 4.73
C THR A 312 -0.91 2.09 6.15
N SER A 313 -2.07 1.44 6.34
CA SER A 313 -2.52 1.03 7.67
C SER A 313 -1.63 -0.05 8.31
N ILE A 314 -0.73 -0.66 7.54
CA ILE A 314 0.22 -1.68 8.05
C ILE A 314 1.15 -1.12 9.12
N SER A 315 1.53 0.17 9.07
CA SER A 315 2.40 0.79 10.07
C SER A 315 1.74 0.82 11.44
N GLY A 316 0.45 1.17 11.48
CA GLY A 316 -0.33 1.28 12.71
C GLY A 316 -0.65 -0.04 13.40
N ILE A 317 -0.27 -1.20 12.84
CA ILE A 317 -0.45 -2.52 13.46
C ILE A 317 0.86 -3.27 13.73
N LYS A 318 2.03 -2.64 13.45
CA LYS A 318 3.34 -3.27 13.64
C LYS A 318 3.60 -3.76 15.07
N HIS A 319 3.05 -3.07 16.07
CA HIS A 319 3.18 -3.45 17.47
C HIS A 319 2.32 -4.67 17.86
N PHE A 320 1.39 -5.09 17.00
CA PHE A 320 0.43 -6.16 17.25
C PHE A 320 0.75 -7.46 16.49
N VAL A 321 1.72 -7.41 15.57
CA VAL A 321 2.10 -8.57 14.75
C VAL A 321 3.61 -8.82 14.84
N ASP A 322 4.04 -10.08 14.78
CA ASP A 322 5.46 -10.43 14.89
C ASP A 322 6.28 -9.93 13.68
N GLN A 323 5.70 -10.02 12.48
CA GLN A 323 6.32 -9.58 11.23
C GLN A 323 5.31 -8.84 10.35
N THR A 324 5.79 -7.87 9.57
CA THR A 324 5.01 -7.23 8.52
C THR A 324 5.63 -7.43 7.15
N ILE A 325 4.80 -7.74 6.15
CA ILE A 325 5.14 -7.71 4.73
C ILE A 325 4.23 -6.70 4.05
N SER A 326 4.84 -5.70 3.43
CA SER A 326 4.14 -4.68 2.64
C SER A 326 4.91 -4.48 1.35
N PHE A 327 4.21 -4.35 0.24
CA PHE A 327 4.81 -3.99 -1.05
C PHE A 327 4.45 -2.54 -1.42
N SER A 328 5.14 -2.01 -2.41
CA SER A 328 4.78 -0.77 -3.08
C SER A 328 3.65 -0.97 -4.10
N THR A 329 3.23 0.11 -4.77
CA THR A 329 2.23 0.04 -5.86
C THR A 329 2.69 -0.81 -7.04
N ASP A 330 3.98 -1.12 -7.15
CA ASP A 330 4.53 -1.95 -8.22
C ASP A 330 4.07 -3.41 -8.14
N ILE A 331 3.57 -3.86 -6.97
CA ILE A 331 2.94 -5.18 -6.86
C ILE A 331 1.75 -5.32 -7.81
N GLU A 332 1.11 -4.21 -8.18
CA GLU A 332 -0.04 -4.21 -9.07
C GLU A 332 0.29 -4.73 -10.47
N THR A 333 1.54 -4.56 -10.91
CA THR A 333 2.01 -5.00 -12.23
C THR A 333 2.96 -6.19 -12.13
N SER A 334 3.70 -6.33 -11.03
CA SER A 334 4.72 -7.37 -10.87
C SER A 334 4.19 -8.72 -10.35
N PHE A 335 2.99 -8.77 -9.77
CA PHE A 335 2.45 -10.04 -9.23
C PHE A 335 2.27 -11.14 -10.31
N SER A 336 2.14 -10.77 -11.59
CA SER A 336 2.09 -11.74 -12.69
C SER A 336 3.40 -12.52 -12.84
N SER A 337 4.52 -11.98 -12.41
CA SER A 337 5.83 -12.63 -12.48
C SER A 337 6.19 -13.40 -11.21
N LEU A 338 5.27 -13.52 -10.24
CA LEU A 338 5.54 -14.07 -8.92
C LEU A 338 6.01 -15.53 -8.98
N HIS A 339 5.42 -16.37 -9.84
CA HIS A 339 5.89 -17.76 -10.03
C HIS A 339 7.32 -17.83 -10.57
N LYS A 340 7.66 -16.98 -11.55
CA LYS A 340 9.01 -16.88 -12.12
C LYS A 340 10.03 -16.38 -11.12
N LEU A 341 9.67 -15.40 -10.30
CA LEU A 341 10.53 -14.87 -9.24
C LEU A 341 10.73 -15.87 -8.09
N TYR A 342 9.71 -16.68 -7.78
CA TYR A 342 9.86 -17.79 -6.84
C TYR A 342 10.84 -18.82 -7.39
N ALA A 343 10.66 -19.28 -8.63
CA ALA A 343 11.56 -20.23 -9.27
C ALA A 343 13.00 -19.69 -9.34
N ALA A 344 13.17 -18.42 -9.67
CA ALA A 344 14.48 -17.77 -9.69
C ALA A 344 15.17 -17.79 -8.32
N ASN A 345 14.46 -17.43 -7.25
CA ASN A 345 15.00 -17.49 -5.88
C ASN A 345 15.36 -18.92 -5.46
N THR A 346 14.53 -19.87 -5.84
CA THR A 346 14.68 -21.26 -5.45
C THR A 346 15.88 -21.91 -6.13
N ILE A 347 16.03 -21.68 -7.44
CA ILE A 347 17.23 -22.07 -8.19
C ILE A 347 18.45 -21.38 -7.60
N ALA A 348 18.40 -20.05 -7.43
CA ALA A 348 19.51 -19.28 -6.86
C ALA A 348 19.96 -19.89 -5.52
N HIS A 349 19.02 -20.22 -4.63
CA HIS A 349 19.34 -20.85 -3.36
C HIS A 349 19.99 -22.23 -3.53
N ALA A 350 19.48 -23.06 -4.44
CA ALA A 350 19.95 -24.43 -4.65
C ALA A 350 21.37 -24.50 -5.24
N VAL A 351 21.79 -23.50 -6.02
CA VAL A 351 23.08 -23.51 -6.72
C VAL A 351 24.15 -22.60 -6.12
N THR A 352 23.85 -21.94 -5.00
CA THR A 352 24.77 -20.98 -4.37
C THR A 352 25.14 -21.40 -2.95
N ASP A 353 26.31 -20.95 -2.52
CA ASP A 353 26.81 -21.08 -1.16
C ASP A 353 26.95 -19.68 -0.52
N PRO A 354 27.20 -19.56 0.81
CA PRO A 354 27.34 -18.27 1.50
C PRO A 354 28.44 -17.33 0.95
N SER A 355 29.34 -17.79 0.10
CA SER A 355 30.36 -16.95 -0.57
C SER A 355 29.82 -16.13 -1.74
N TYR A 356 28.61 -16.44 -2.24
CA TYR A 356 28.02 -15.70 -3.35
C TYR A 356 27.53 -14.31 -2.95
N ILE A 357 27.84 -13.33 -3.80
CA ILE A 357 27.24 -12.00 -3.74
C ILE A 357 25.93 -12.01 -4.53
N PHE A 358 24.82 -11.66 -3.89
CA PHE A 358 23.50 -11.67 -4.51
C PHE A 358 23.11 -10.28 -5.00
N LEU A 359 22.84 -10.17 -6.31
CA LEU A 359 22.47 -8.93 -6.99
C LEU A 359 21.11 -9.06 -7.66
N SER A 360 20.30 -7.99 -7.65
CA SER A 360 19.06 -7.94 -8.42
C SER A 360 18.85 -6.60 -9.10
N PHE A 361 18.35 -6.67 -10.34
CA PHE A 361 18.13 -5.51 -11.20
C PHE A 361 16.79 -5.59 -11.92
N GLY A 362 16.12 -4.45 -12.00
CA GLY A 362 14.84 -4.29 -12.70
C GLY A 362 13.65 -4.22 -11.74
N ALA A 363 12.46 -4.56 -12.24
CA ALA A 363 11.21 -4.39 -11.50
C ALA A 363 10.99 -5.48 -10.44
N GLY A 364 10.21 -5.18 -9.40
CA GLY A 364 9.78 -6.17 -8.41
C GLY A 364 10.88 -6.63 -7.44
N SER A 365 11.87 -5.79 -7.17
CA SER A 365 12.94 -6.07 -6.18
C SER A 365 12.37 -6.40 -4.79
N GLU A 366 11.43 -5.62 -4.30
CA GLU A 366 10.75 -5.89 -3.02
C GLU A 366 10.07 -7.26 -3.00
N LEU A 367 9.38 -7.62 -4.09
CA LEU A 367 8.75 -8.93 -4.22
C LEU A 367 9.79 -10.06 -4.23
N LEU A 368 10.91 -9.86 -4.92
CA LEU A 368 12.01 -10.81 -4.99
C LEU A 368 12.66 -11.02 -3.61
N ASP A 369 12.92 -9.95 -2.86
CA ASP A 369 13.49 -10.03 -1.51
C ASP A 369 12.54 -10.74 -0.53
N GLN A 370 11.24 -10.45 -0.59
CA GLN A 370 10.27 -11.14 0.25
C GLN A 370 10.18 -12.64 -0.09
N LEU A 371 10.21 -12.99 -1.38
CA LEU A 371 10.25 -14.40 -1.81
C LEU A 371 11.55 -15.09 -1.38
N ARG A 372 12.68 -14.39 -1.39
CA ARG A 372 13.96 -14.91 -0.90
C ARG A 372 13.87 -15.32 0.56
N HIS A 373 13.27 -14.48 1.39
CA HIS A 373 13.07 -14.77 2.80
C HIS A 373 12.16 -15.98 3.02
N GLN A 374 11.18 -16.21 2.14
CA GLN A 374 10.33 -17.43 2.17
C GLN A 374 11.08 -18.70 1.79
N VAL A 375 12.03 -18.61 0.85
CA VAL A 375 12.88 -19.75 0.47
C VAL A 375 13.89 -20.07 1.56
N ASN A 376 14.55 -19.05 2.11
CA ASN A 376 15.48 -19.22 3.23
C ASN A 376 15.54 -17.94 4.10
N PRO A 377 15.01 -17.98 5.34
CA PRO A 377 14.97 -16.83 6.22
C PRO A 377 16.33 -16.27 6.64
N CYS A 378 17.41 -17.06 6.54
CA CYS A 378 18.77 -16.66 6.91
C CYS A 378 19.48 -15.84 5.82
N LEU A 379 18.90 -15.75 4.62
CA LEU A 379 19.49 -14.98 3.53
C LEU A 379 19.12 -13.50 3.65
N GLY A 380 20.13 -12.63 3.57
CA GLY A 380 19.93 -11.19 3.45
C GLY A 380 19.33 -10.78 2.10
N PRO A 381 18.89 -9.51 1.96
CA PRO A 381 18.31 -8.99 0.73
C PRO A 381 19.33 -8.95 -0.42
N TYR A 382 18.84 -8.83 -1.64
CA TYR A 382 19.70 -8.61 -2.81
C TYR A 382 20.32 -7.20 -2.75
N SER A 383 21.59 -7.07 -3.14
CA SER A 383 22.18 -5.76 -3.40
C SER A 383 21.75 -5.24 -4.77
N HIS A 384 21.51 -3.94 -4.85
CA HIS A 384 21.22 -3.23 -6.10
C HIS A 384 22.42 -2.43 -6.61
N GLN A 385 23.56 -2.55 -5.92
CA GLN A 385 24.79 -1.86 -6.28
C GLN A 385 25.74 -2.78 -7.03
N ILE A 386 26.53 -2.14 -7.86
CA ILE A 386 27.60 -2.76 -8.64
C ILE A 386 28.74 -3.13 -7.71
N VAL A 387 29.05 -4.42 -7.64
CA VAL A 387 30.21 -4.91 -6.90
C VAL A 387 31.00 -5.89 -7.75
N SER A 388 32.33 -5.75 -7.69
CA SER A 388 33.27 -6.73 -8.22
C SER A 388 33.35 -7.92 -7.26
N GLY A 389 33.42 -9.13 -7.81
CA GLY A 389 33.52 -10.36 -7.04
C GLY A 389 33.67 -11.57 -7.97
N GLU A 390 34.26 -12.65 -7.46
CA GLU A 390 34.53 -13.87 -8.24
C GLU A 390 33.33 -14.82 -8.32
N LYS A 391 32.35 -14.69 -7.40
CA LYS A 391 31.12 -15.48 -7.36
C LYS A 391 29.90 -14.59 -7.12
N ARG A 392 29.11 -14.36 -8.17
CA ARG A 392 27.92 -13.52 -8.10
C ARG A 392 26.69 -14.30 -8.56
N CYS A 393 25.57 -14.10 -7.88
CA CYS A 393 24.26 -14.58 -8.30
C CYS A 393 23.42 -13.36 -8.66
N ILE A 394 23.12 -13.18 -9.95
CA ILE A 394 22.51 -11.96 -10.48
C ILE A 394 21.13 -12.30 -11.04
N ILE A 395 20.09 -11.61 -10.58
CA ILE A 395 18.72 -11.76 -11.11
C ILE A 395 18.33 -10.50 -11.88
N PHE A 396 17.99 -10.67 -13.16
CA PHE A 396 17.43 -9.62 -14.01
C PHE A 396 15.94 -9.84 -14.20
N ASN A 397 15.10 -8.89 -13.79
CA ASN A 397 13.65 -8.96 -13.98
C ASN A 397 13.08 -7.72 -14.66
N ASN A 398 12.47 -7.89 -15.83
CA ASN A 398 11.85 -6.82 -16.62
C ASN A 398 12.67 -5.51 -16.64
N VAL A 399 13.92 -5.61 -17.08
CA VAL A 399 14.87 -4.50 -17.03
C VAL A 399 14.56 -3.42 -18.09
N SER A 400 14.79 -2.15 -17.74
CA SER A 400 14.62 -1.00 -18.64
C SER A 400 15.76 -0.89 -19.67
N GLN A 401 15.53 -0.16 -20.77
CA GLN A 401 16.55 0.03 -21.81
C GLN A 401 17.79 0.79 -21.30
N GLN A 402 17.65 1.66 -20.29
CA GLN A 402 18.78 2.34 -19.67
C GLN A 402 19.63 1.39 -18.82
N CYS A 403 18.98 0.56 -17.99
CA CYS A 403 19.69 -0.45 -17.20
C CYS A 403 20.34 -1.51 -18.12
N TYR A 404 19.75 -1.78 -19.29
CA TYR A 404 20.37 -2.55 -20.38
C TYR A 404 21.71 -1.95 -20.87
N GLN A 405 21.82 -0.63 -21.04
CA GLN A 405 23.10 0.02 -21.44
C GLN A 405 24.16 -0.04 -20.34
N ASP A 406 23.75 -0.17 -19.08
CA ASP A 406 24.68 -0.36 -18.00
C ASP A 406 25.11 -1.83 -17.90
N ILE A 407 24.20 -2.79 -18.11
CA ILE A 407 24.54 -4.22 -18.19
C ILE A 407 25.60 -4.50 -19.27
N THR A 408 25.52 -3.85 -20.44
CA THR A 408 26.48 -4.06 -21.55
C THR A 408 27.92 -3.74 -21.18
N LYS A 409 28.16 -2.85 -20.20
CA LYS A 409 29.50 -2.54 -19.68
C LYS A 409 30.07 -3.67 -18.80
N TRP A 410 29.27 -4.66 -18.42
CA TRP A 410 29.60 -5.72 -17.46
C TRP A 410 29.57 -7.12 -18.03
N VAL A 411 29.25 -7.26 -19.32
CA VAL A 411 29.00 -8.52 -20.03
C VAL A 411 30.21 -9.47 -20.02
N SER A 412 31.36 -9.07 -19.50
CA SER A 412 32.37 -10.04 -19.03
C SER A 412 31.85 -10.78 -17.79
N PHE A 413 30.91 -11.70 -17.98
CA PHE A 413 30.51 -12.64 -16.93
C PHE A 413 31.74 -13.43 -16.50
N ALA A 414 32.00 -13.43 -15.19
CA ALA A 414 33.11 -14.15 -14.60
C ALA A 414 32.80 -15.65 -14.55
N LYS A 415 33.85 -16.47 -14.50
CA LYS A 415 33.75 -17.94 -14.56
C LYS A 415 32.84 -18.55 -13.47
N GLY A 416 32.67 -17.88 -12.33
CA GLY A 416 31.84 -18.30 -11.19
C GLY A 416 30.47 -17.63 -11.11
N ASP A 417 30.09 -16.82 -12.10
CA ASP A 417 28.80 -16.14 -12.08
C ASP A 417 27.63 -17.10 -12.40
N ILE A 418 26.51 -16.80 -11.77
CA ILE A 418 25.21 -17.41 -12.03
C ILE A 418 24.25 -16.26 -12.33
N VAL A 419 23.67 -16.23 -13.52
CA VAL A 419 22.82 -15.13 -13.96
C VAL A 419 21.45 -15.67 -14.34
N ILE A 420 20.40 -15.18 -13.68
CA ILE A 420 19.02 -15.60 -13.90
C ILE A 420 18.25 -14.49 -14.61
N PHE A 421 17.72 -14.80 -15.79
CA PHE A 421 16.92 -13.89 -16.59
C PHE A 421 15.43 -14.21 -16.43
N VAL A 422 14.71 -13.26 -15.84
CA VAL A 422 13.25 -13.25 -15.71
C VAL A 422 12.69 -12.18 -16.66
N ASP A 423 11.88 -12.58 -17.64
CA ASP A 423 11.25 -11.65 -18.61
C ASP A 423 12.22 -10.68 -19.32
N THR A 424 13.50 -11.05 -19.42
CA THR A 424 14.57 -10.14 -19.89
C THR A 424 15.56 -10.83 -20.85
N LEU A 425 15.48 -12.15 -21.06
CA LEU A 425 16.46 -12.86 -21.90
C LEU A 425 16.55 -12.25 -23.30
N ASP A 426 15.41 -11.92 -23.90
CA ASP A 426 15.33 -11.41 -25.26
C ASP A 426 16.02 -10.06 -25.43
N LYS A 427 16.00 -9.23 -24.38
CA LYS A 427 16.75 -7.98 -24.32
C LYS A 427 18.25 -8.23 -24.17
N VAL A 428 18.70 -9.26 -23.44
CA VAL A 428 20.12 -9.47 -23.12
C VAL A 428 20.88 -10.22 -24.22
N VAL A 429 20.28 -11.25 -24.83
CA VAL A 429 20.97 -12.12 -25.79
C VAL A 429 21.36 -11.40 -27.09
N GLY A 430 20.73 -10.27 -27.43
CA GLY A 430 21.11 -9.45 -28.58
C GLY A 430 22.50 -8.78 -28.51
N ILE A 431 23.28 -9.00 -27.43
CA ILE A 431 24.56 -8.33 -27.16
C ILE A 431 25.74 -9.32 -27.07
N CYS A 432 25.50 -10.55 -26.62
CA CYS A 432 26.58 -11.50 -26.32
C CYS A 432 26.22 -12.87 -26.90
N ASP A 433 26.71 -13.18 -28.10
CA ASP A 433 26.50 -14.50 -28.70
C ASP A 433 27.27 -15.59 -27.92
N ASP A 434 28.31 -15.22 -27.17
CA ASP A 434 29.22 -16.14 -26.46
C ASP A 434 28.62 -16.77 -25.18
N ILE A 435 27.50 -16.27 -24.67
CA ILE A 435 26.85 -16.87 -23.49
C ILE A 435 25.97 -18.06 -23.83
N MET A 436 25.68 -18.28 -25.11
CA MET A 436 24.61 -19.14 -25.57
C MET A 436 24.74 -20.60 -25.14
N ASP A 437 25.94 -21.15 -25.22
CA ASP A 437 26.19 -22.56 -24.87
C ASP A 437 26.04 -22.83 -23.36
N ASN A 438 25.98 -21.76 -22.57
CA ASN A 438 25.96 -21.80 -21.12
C ASN A 438 24.61 -21.35 -20.52
N VAL A 439 23.60 -21.05 -21.36
CA VAL A 439 22.24 -20.71 -20.92
C VAL A 439 21.37 -21.96 -20.86
N LEU A 440 20.75 -22.18 -19.71
CA LEU A 440 19.84 -23.29 -19.43
C LEU A 440 18.42 -22.79 -19.12
N PRO A 441 17.39 -23.35 -19.75
CA PRO A 441 15.99 -23.05 -19.48
C PRO A 441 15.49 -23.82 -18.26
N ILE A 442 14.76 -23.11 -17.42
CA ILE A 442 13.97 -23.68 -16.34
C ILE A 442 12.50 -23.51 -16.70
N SER A 443 11.78 -24.62 -16.81
CA SER A 443 10.35 -24.59 -17.01
C SER A 443 9.59 -24.51 -15.70
N ILE A 444 8.50 -23.76 -15.72
CA ILE A 444 7.57 -23.62 -14.61
C ILE A 444 6.21 -24.05 -15.17
N LYS A 445 5.86 -25.31 -14.90
CA LYS A 445 4.59 -25.87 -15.32
C LYS A 445 3.57 -25.64 -14.22
N LYS A 446 2.49 -24.94 -14.56
CA LYS A 446 1.35 -24.73 -13.67
C LYS A 446 0.35 -25.83 -13.93
N ASN A 447 0.05 -26.64 -12.93
CA ASN A 447 -1.03 -27.61 -12.95
C ASN A 447 -2.15 -27.05 -12.08
N SER A 448 -3.35 -26.87 -12.63
CA SER A 448 -4.48 -26.36 -11.85
C SER A 448 -5.51 -27.44 -11.62
N SER A 449 -5.94 -27.57 -10.37
CA SER A 449 -7.15 -28.32 -10.01
C SER A 449 -8.42 -27.47 -10.14
N ALA A 450 -8.27 -26.13 -10.21
CA ALA A 450 -9.37 -25.17 -10.24
C ALA A 450 -9.36 -24.34 -11.54
N SER A 451 -10.53 -24.07 -12.12
CA SER A 451 -10.69 -23.42 -13.42
C SER A 451 -10.38 -21.90 -13.45
N TYR A 452 -9.63 -21.38 -12.46
CA TYR A 452 -9.46 -19.95 -12.22
C TYR A 452 -8.45 -19.27 -13.13
N ASP A 453 -7.62 -20.02 -13.85
CA ASP A 453 -6.78 -19.48 -14.90
C ASP A 453 -6.70 -20.44 -16.09
N LYS A 454 -7.16 -19.97 -17.27
CA LYS A 454 -7.10 -20.76 -18.51
C LYS A 454 -5.77 -20.57 -19.23
N THR A 455 -4.92 -19.64 -18.80
CA THR A 455 -3.53 -19.59 -19.23
C THR A 455 -2.70 -20.54 -18.38
N VAL A 456 -2.94 -21.84 -18.59
CA VAL A 456 -2.05 -22.95 -18.20
C VAL A 456 -0.83 -22.93 -19.12
N GLU A 457 -0.25 -21.75 -19.34
CA GLU A 457 0.92 -21.59 -20.17
C GLU A 457 2.15 -21.94 -19.33
N LYS A 458 2.98 -22.81 -19.91
CA LYS A 458 4.31 -23.12 -19.40
C LYS A 458 5.12 -21.83 -19.40
N GLU A 459 5.54 -21.39 -18.22
CA GLU A 459 6.46 -20.26 -18.09
C GLU A 459 7.90 -20.76 -18.14
N ILE A 460 8.83 -19.91 -18.56
CA ILE A 460 10.25 -20.23 -18.65
C ILE A 460 11.05 -19.07 -18.08
N ILE A 461 12.03 -19.38 -17.24
CA ILE A 461 13.15 -18.50 -16.90
C ILE A 461 14.45 -19.12 -17.43
N TYR A 462 15.51 -18.33 -17.50
CA TYR A 462 16.78 -18.80 -18.05
C TYR A 462 17.91 -18.54 -17.07
N VAL A 463 18.85 -19.48 -16.99
CA VAL A 463 20.00 -19.42 -16.09
C VAL A 463 21.27 -19.58 -16.90
N TYR A 464 22.15 -18.59 -16.84
CA TYR A 464 23.49 -18.67 -17.39
C TYR A 464 24.48 -19.08 -16.30
N THR A 465 25.37 -20.01 -16.63
CA THR A 465 26.60 -20.25 -15.88
C THR A 465 27.64 -20.98 -16.71
N SER A 466 28.90 -20.54 -16.61
CA SER A 466 30.03 -21.23 -17.24
C SER A 466 30.50 -22.47 -16.47
N ASP A 467 30.01 -22.69 -15.25
CA ASP A 467 30.36 -23.84 -14.42
C ASP A 467 29.62 -25.13 -14.89
N PRO A 468 30.33 -26.17 -15.36
CA PRO A 468 29.71 -27.40 -15.84
C PRO A 468 28.96 -28.18 -14.75
N ASP A 469 29.42 -28.13 -13.50
CA ASP A 469 28.82 -28.90 -12.40
C ASP A 469 27.47 -28.28 -12.02
N ILE A 470 27.41 -26.94 -11.98
CA ILE A 470 26.15 -26.21 -11.77
C ILE A 470 25.20 -26.44 -12.95
N ARG A 471 25.70 -26.48 -14.18
CA ARG A 471 24.86 -26.79 -15.35
C ARG A 471 24.23 -28.18 -15.24
N GLU A 472 25.02 -29.19 -14.88
CA GLU A 472 24.51 -30.55 -14.69
C GLU A 472 23.48 -30.63 -13.56
N PHE A 473 23.72 -29.93 -12.45
CA PHE A 473 22.76 -29.82 -11.36
C PHE A 473 21.44 -29.21 -11.85
N ILE A 474 21.50 -28.06 -12.53
CA ILE A 474 20.32 -27.35 -13.07
C ILE A 474 19.52 -28.25 -14.01
N MET A 475 20.19 -28.99 -14.91
CA MET A 475 19.52 -29.88 -15.87
C MET A 475 18.75 -31.04 -15.22
N ASN A 476 19.08 -31.41 -13.98
CA ASN A 476 18.41 -32.46 -13.22
C ASN A 476 17.58 -31.90 -12.05
N TYR A 477 17.52 -30.58 -11.90
CA TYR A 477 16.78 -29.93 -10.84
C TYR A 477 15.27 -30.10 -11.03
N GLU A 478 14.59 -30.47 -9.94
CA GLU A 478 13.14 -30.54 -9.86
C GLU A 478 12.67 -30.02 -8.50
N GLU A 479 11.68 -29.14 -8.52
CA GLU A 479 10.96 -28.71 -7.32
C GLU A 479 9.46 -28.63 -7.56
N LYS A 480 8.69 -28.86 -6.49
CA LYS A 480 7.24 -28.70 -6.51
C LYS A 480 6.78 -27.73 -5.42
N LYS A 481 5.85 -26.85 -5.78
CA LYS A 481 5.21 -25.92 -4.83
C LYS A 481 3.70 -26.00 -4.97
N GLU A 482 3.03 -26.31 -3.86
CA GLU A 482 1.58 -26.28 -3.77
C GLU A 482 1.10 -24.92 -3.26
N LEU A 483 0.15 -24.33 -3.98
CA LEU A 483 -0.52 -23.07 -3.68
C LEU A 483 -1.99 -23.38 -3.40
N LYS A 484 -2.31 -23.62 -2.13
CA LYS A 484 -3.58 -24.20 -1.69
C LYS A 484 -4.79 -23.32 -1.99
N LEU A 485 -4.66 -22.00 -1.83
CA LEU A 485 -5.76 -21.04 -1.98
C LEU A 485 -6.11 -20.82 -3.45
N THR A 486 -5.09 -20.75 -4.31
CA THR A 486 -5.27 -20.67 -5.78
C THR A 486 -5.62 -22.03 -6.40
N GLY A 487 -5.31 -23.14 -5.72
CA GLY A 487 -5.48 -24.50 -6.23
C GLY A 487 -4.46 -24.89 -7.31
N LEU A 488 -3.34 -24.17 -7.35
CA LEU A 488 -2.24 -24.36 -8.29
C LEU A 488 -1.14 -25.23 -7.67
N SER A 489 -0.62 -26.15 -8.48
CA SER A 489 0.62 -26.88 -8.22
C SER A 489 1.64 -26.45 -9.26
N LEU A 490 2.80 -25.98 -8.81
CA LEU A 490 3.92 -25.60 -9.68
C LEU A 490 4.92 -26.75 -9.72
N GLU A 491 5.31 -27.17 -10.93
CA GLU A 491 6.47 -28.03 -11.16
C GLU A 491 7.56 -27.19 -11.83
N ILE A 492 8.68 -27.02 -11.15
CA ILE A 492 9.85 -26.27 -11.62
C ILE A 492 10.90 -27.29 -12.04
N ARG A 493 11.33 -27.29 -13.30
CA ARG A 493 12.26 -28.29 -13.83
C ARG A 493 13.31 -27.70 -14.75
N GLY A 494 14.53 -28.19 -14.65
CA GLY A 494 15.52 -28.00 -15.71
C GLY A 494 15.10 -28.73 -16.99
N GLU A 495 15.20 -28.06 -18.13
CA GLU A 495 14.89 -28.68 -19.42
C GLU A 495 16.18 -29.05 -20.16
N LYS A 496 16.22 -30.26 -20.71
CA LYS A 496 17.35 -30.76 -21.53
C LYS A 496 17.26 -30.31 -22.99
N ILE A 497 16.26 -29.50 -23.35
CA ILE A 497 15.89 -29.22 -24.74
C ILE A 497 16.65 -28.00 -25.26
N GLN A 498 17.73 -28.23 -26.00
CA GLN A 498 18.51 -27.18 -26.67
C GLN A 498 17.72 -26.44 -27.78
N GLU A 499 16.78 -27.10 -28.46
CA GLU A 499 16.06 -26.50 -29.60
C GLU A 499 15.12 -25.35 -29.21
N GLN A 500 14.41 -25.45 -28.07
CA GLN A 500 13.50 -24.38 -27.63
C GLN A 500 14.27 -23.13 -27.17
N ILE A 501 15.44 -23.32 -26.55
CA ILE A 501 16.37 -22.22 -26.22
C ILE A 501 16.79 -21.52 -27.50
N ARG A 502 17.21 -22.29 -28.50
CA ARG A 502 17.70 -21.77 -29.77
C ARG A 502 16.62 -21.00 -30.52
N ILE A 503 15.37 -21.48 -30.52
CA ILE A 503 14.23 -20.76 -31.10
C ILE A 503 13.96 -19.44 -30.38
N LYS A 504 13.87 -19.44 -29.04
CA LYS A 504 13.58 -18.21 -28.27
C LYS A 504 14.69 -17.17 -28.37
N VAL A 505 15.92 -17.63 -28.47
CA VAL A 505 17.08 -16.77 -28.73
C VAL A 505 17.06 -16.22 -30.15
N LEU A 506 16.75 -17.02 -31.15
CA LEU A 506 16.60 -16.52 -32.52
C LEU A 506 15.47 -15.48 -32.60
N GLU A 507 14.34 -15.72 -31.93
CA GLU A 507 13.25 -14.73 -31.82
C GLU A 507 13.70 -13.42 -31.17
N ALA A 508 14.54 -13.51 -30.12
CA ALA A 508 15.12 -12.37 -29.44
C ALA A 508 16.08 -11.57 -30.33
N GLN A 509 17.02 -12.26 -30.99
CA GLN A 509 17.96 -11.64 -31.93
C GLN A 509 17.22 -10.92 -33.06
N VAL A 510 16.17 -11.55 -33.63
CA VAL A 510 15.32 -10.93 -34.65
C VAL A 510 14.63 -9.68 -34.11
N ARG A 511 14.15 -9.68 -32.86
CA ARG A 511 13.50 -8.51 -32.26
C ARG A 511 14.49 -7.37 -32.00
N ALA A 512 15.67 -7.68 -31.45
CA ALA A 512 16.73 -6.70 -31.22
C ALA A 512 17.20 -6.05 -32.53
N LEU A 513 17.32 -6.84 -33.61
CA LEU A 513 17.63 -6.32 -34.94
C LEU A 513 16.53 -5.40 -35.46
N LYS A 514 15.25 -5.76 -35.30
CA LYS A 514 14.11 -4.90 -35.69
C LYS A 514 14.11 -3.57 -34.94
N GLU A 515 14.40 -3.57 -33.63
CA GLU A 515 14.48 -2.34 -32.84
C GLU A 515 15.64 -1.44 -33.30
N LYS A 516 16.82 -2.02 -33.58
CA LYS A 516 17.95 -1.27 -34.15
C LYS A 516 17.59 -0.67 -35.52
N CYS A 517 16.93 -1.43 -36.40
CA CYS A 517 16.46 -0.92 -37.69
C CYS A 517 15.52 0.29 -37.51
N TYR A 518 14.56 0.19 -36.59
CA TYR A 518 13.63 1.28 -36.30
C TYR A 518 14.33 2.53 -35.73
N GLU A 519 15.34 2.36 -34.86
CA GLU A 519 16.17 3.48 -34.39
C GLU A 519 16.95 4.15 -35.52
N TYR A 520 17.48 3.37 -36.48
CA TYR A 520 18.15 3.92 -37.66
C TYR A 520 17.19 4.68 -38.57
N GLU A 521 15.98 4.16 -38.81
CA GLU A 521 14.93 4.85 -39.57
C GLU A 521 14.62 6.23 -38.94
N LYS A 522 14.39 6.29 -37.62
CA LYS A 522 14.16 7.56 -36.92
C LYS A 522 15.33 8.53 -37.02
N ARG A 523 16.58 8.04 -36.95
CA ARG A 523 17.75 8.90 -37.11
C ARG A 523 17.87 9.44 -38.52
N ILE A 524 17.56 8.64 -39.54
CA ILE A 524 17.55 9.08 -40.93
C ILE A 524 16.46 10.15 -41.14
N GLU A 525 15.24 9.91 -40.66
CA GLU A 525 14.14 10.89 -40.71
C GLU A 525 14.53 12.22 -40.05
N ALA A 526 15.11 12.18 -38.85
CA ALA A 526 15.57 13.39 -38.15
C ALA A 526 16.69 14.13 -38.90
N THR A 527 17.56 13.42 -39.60
CA THR A 527 18.66 14.01 -40.39
C THR A 527 18.14 14.62 -41.69
N VAL A 528 17.13 14.01 -42.32
CA VAL A 528 16.45 14.54 -43.52
C VAL A 528 15.65 15.81 -43.17
N GLU A 529 14.97 15.84 -42.02
CA GLU A 529 14.28 17.04 -41.53
C GLU A 529 15.26 18.20 -41.24
N GLN A 530 16.43 17.92 -40.66
CA GLN A 530 17.47 18.94 -40.43
C GLN A 530 18.17 19.41 -41.72
N GLY A 531 18.32 18.53 -42.72
CA GLY A 531 18.84 18.89 -44.03
C GLY A 531 17.88 19.75 -44.85
N SER A 532 16.58 19.58 -44.67
CA SER A 532 15.52 20.33 -45.37
C SER A 532 15.25 21.72 -44.78
N ILE A 533 15.75 22.01 -43.58
CA ILE A 533 15.65 23.33 -42.92
C ILE A 533 16.86 24.22 -43.25
N ASN A 534 17.96 23.65 -43.75
CA ASN A 534 19.19 24.35 -44.14
C ASN A 534 19.37 24.51 -45.67
N SER A 535 18.35 24.15 -46.45
CA SER A 535 18.21 24.41 -47.90
C SER A 535 17.06 25.37 -48.13
#